data_AF-A0A1M6TV51-F1
#
_entry.id   AF-A0A1M6TV51-F1
#
_cell.length_a   1.000
_cell.length_b   1.000
_cell.length_c   1.000
_cell.angle_alpha   90.00
_cell.angle_beta   90.00
_cell.angle_gamma   90.00
#
_symmetry.space_group_name_H-M   'P 1'
#
loop_
_entity.id
_entity.type
_entity.pdbx_description
1 polymer ?
#
loop_
_entity_poly.entity_id
_entity_poly.type
_entity_poly.pdbx_seq_one_letter_code
_entity_poly.pdbx_strand_id
1 'polypeptide(L)'
;MPQTNPRKGVLKRLAELEKLCEGLTVQVEELTAERNRYRENYEDTLVENIRLQEKLTEIRERLRQYEPLEVKETVPMEVASADTLVAVEESLAVDCFADLPLKVAVIGGTDAWQAKVMERHPGFKVIGSSKNFDRDKLSGTDILVINTNAVSHACTQKAKGEVDRGTEVLTISTNNLDILDKKIMAILA
;
A
#
# COMPACT_ATOMS: atom_id res chain seq x y z
N MET A 1 -58.84 30.21 -35.46
CA MET A 1 -57.45 30.08 -34.99
C MET A 1 -56.61 29.65 -36.19
N PRO A 2 -55.76 30.52 -36.78
CA PRO A 2 -54.95 30.15 -37.93
C PRO A 2 -53.85 29.18 -37.48
N GLN A 3 -53.85 27.96 -38.01
CA GLN A 3 -52.75 27.02 -37.82
C GLN A 3 -51.54 27.52 -38.60
N THR A 4 -50.58 28.10 -37.89
CA THR A 4 -49.28 28.48 -38.43
C THR A 4 -48.47 27.21 -38.66
N ASN A 5 -48.51 26.69 -39.90
CA ASN A 5 -47.69 25.55 -40.28
C ASN A 5 -46.21 25.83 -39.97
N PRO A 6 -45.55 25.02 -39.12
CA PRO A 6 -44.17 25.25 -38.76
C PRO A 6 -43.27 25.16 -39.99
N ARG A 7 -42.30 26.07 -40.09
CA ARG A 7 -41.34 26.10 -41.20
C ARG A 7 -40.62 24.74 -41.27
N LYS A 8 -40.50 24.15 -42.48
CA LYS A 8 -39.90 22.81 -42.69
C LYS A 8 -38.55 22.59 -41.99
N GLY A 9 -37.73 23.63 -41.82
CA GLY A 9 -36.46 23.56 -41.09
C GLY A 9 -36.60 23.39 -39.57
N VAL A 10 -37.69 23.88 -38.97
CA VAL A 10 -37.98 23.68 -37.54
C VAL A 10 -38.38 22.24 -37.28
N LEU A 11 -39.24 21.67 -38.14
CA LEU A 11 -39.64 20.26 -38.07
C LEU A 11 -38.44 19.31 -38.22
N LYS A 12 -37.51 19.62 -39.13
CA LYS A 12 -36.29 18.82 -39.31
C LYS A 12 -35.41 18.82 -38.05
N ARG A 13 -35.21 19.99 -37.43
CA ARG A 13 -34.46 20.11 -36.16
C ARG A 13 -35.16 19.41 -35.01
N LEU A 14 -36.50 19.45 -34.96
CA LEU A 14 -37.28 18.76 -33.93
C LEU A 14 -37.11 17.23 -34.06
N ALA A 15 -37.18 16.70 -35.28
CA ALA A 15 -36.91 15.28 -35.55
C ALA A 15 -35.45 14.87 -35.26
N GLU A 16 -34.48 15.76 -35.50
CA GLU A 16 -33.08 15.53 -35.12
C GLU A 16 -32.91 15.50 -33.59
N LEU A 17 -33.59 16.40 -32.86
CA LEU A 17 -33.59 16.43 -31.39
C LEU A 17 -34.30 15.23 -30.78
N GLU A 18 -35.44 14.79 -31.34
CA GLU A 18 -36.14 13.57 -30.91
C GLU A 18 -35.24 12.35 -31.01
N LYS A 19 -34.51 12.18 -32.13
CA LYS A 19 -33.53 11.10 -32.29
C LYS A 19 -32.38 11.18 -31.29
N LEU A 20 -31.92 12.39 -30.96
CA LEU A 20 -30.88 12.58 -29.95
C LEU A 20 -31.39 12.25 -28.55
N CYS A 21 -32.63 12.63 -28.23
CA CYS A 21 -33.28 12.28 -26.97
C CYS A 21 -33.45 10.76 -26.86
N GLU A 22 -33.92 10.09 -27.91
CA GLU A 22 -34.02 8.62 -27.96
C GLU A 22 -32.66 7.95 -27.75
N GLY A 23 -31.63 8.43 -28.45
CA GLY A 23 -30.26 7.92 -28.28
C GLY A 23 -29.72 8.10 -26.86
N LEU A 24 -29.96 9.27 -26.26
CA LEU A 24 -29.57 9.53 -24.88
C LEU A 24 -30.35 8.68 -23.88
N THR A 25 -31.64 8.42 -24.11
CA THR A 25 -32.42 7.52 -23.24
C THR A 25 -31.90 6.10 -23.27
N VAL A 26 -31.55 5.58 -24.45
CA VAL A 26 -30.94 4.23 -24.56
C VAL A 26 -29.60 4.19 -23.82
N GLN A 27 -28.75 5.21 -23.98
CA GLN A 27 -27.47 5.27 -23.26
C GLN A 27 -27.65 5.31 -21.74
N VAL A 28 -28.64 6.05 -21.24
CA VAL A 28 -28.95 6.08 -19.81
C VAL A 28 -29.43 4.71 -19.34
N GLU A 29 -30.30 4.05 -20.09
CA GLU A 29 -30.77 2.70 -19.76
C GLU A 29 -29.62 1.69 -19.72
N GLU A 30 -28.74 1.70 -20.72
CA GLU A 30 -27.53 0.86 -20.77
C GLU A 30 -26.63 1.09 -19.56
N LEU A 31 -26.28 2.36 -19.26
CA LEU A 31 -25.44 2.70 -18.11
C LEU A 31 -26.10 2.32 -16.77
N THR A 32 -27.43 2.44 -16.66
CA THR A 32 -28.14 2.01 -15.45
C THR A 32 -28.14 0.50 -15.29
N ALA A 33 -28.25 -0.26 -16.39
CA ALA A 33 -28.14 -1.72 -16.38
C ALA A 33 -26.72 -2.16 -16.00
N GLU A 34 -25.69 -1.53 -16.57
CA GLU A 34 -24.30 -1.79 -16.19
C GLU A 34 -24.05 -1.49 -14.71
N ARG A 35 -24.54 -0.35 -14.21
CA ARG A 35 -24.41 0.01 -12.78
C ARG A 35 -25.10 -1.02 -11.88
N ASN A 36 -26.28 -1.50 -12.25
CA ASN A 36 -26.97 -2.54 -11.49
C ASN A 36 -26.19 -3.85 -11.48
N ARG A 37 -25.64 -4.26 -12.62
CA ARG A 37 -24.80 -5.45 -12.72
C ARG A 37 -23.53 -5.36 -11.85
N TYR A 38 -22.84 -4.21 -11.87
CA TYR A 38 -21.69 -4.00 -10.99
C TYR A 38 -22.07 -4.02 -9.52
N ARG A 39 -23.25 -3.48 -9.17
CA ARG A 39 -23.76 -3.51 -7.82
C ARG A 39 -24.02 -4.95 -7.35
N GLU A 40 -24.70 -5.78 -8.15
CA GLU A 40 -24.95 -7.18 -7.83
C GLU A 40 -23.64 -7.97 -7.65
N ASN A 41 -22.70 -7.82 -8.58
CA ASN A 41 -21.39 -8.48 -8.47
C ASN A 41 -20.63 -8.06 -7.20
N TYR A 42 -20.75 -6.79 -6.81
CA TYR A 42 -20.13 -6.27 -5.59
C TYR A 42 -20.80 -6.86 -4.34
N GLU A 43 -22.13 -6.92 -4.31
CA GLU A 43 -22.90 -7.55 -3.23
C GLU A 43 -22.52 -9.04 -3.08
N ASP A 44 -22.42 -9.78 -4.17
CA ASP A 44 -21.96 -11.19 -4.16
C ASP A 44 -20.53 -11.33 -3.63
N THR A 45 -19.63 -10.46 -4.07
CA THR A 45 -18.22 -10.46 -3.62
C THR A 45 -18.12 -10.15 -2.13
N LEU A 46 -18.94 -9.22 -1.61
CA LEU A 46 -19.00 -8.90 -0.19
C LEU A 46 -19.49 -10.08 0.65
N VAL A 47 -20.54 -10.77 0.19
CA VAL A 47 -21.07 -11.96 0.89
C VAL A 47 -20.01 -13.06 0.97
N GLU A 48 -19.30 -13.34 -0.13
CA GLU A 48 -18.23 -14.35 -0.08
C GLU A 48 -17.05 -13.88 0.78
N ASN A 49 -16.73 -12.59 0.82
CA ASN A 49 -15.70 -12.06 1.71
C ASN A 49 -16.06 -12.28 3.19
N ILE A 50 -17.31 -11.97 3.59
CA ILE A 50 -17.81 -12.20 4.95
C ILE A 50 -17.70 -13.69 5.28
N ARG A 51 -18.15 -14.57 4.38
CA ARG A 51 -18.04 -16.02 4.56
C ARG A 51 -16.60 -16.51 4.74
N LEU A 52 -15.65 -15.95 3.99
CA LEU A 52 -14.23 -16.28 4.13
C LEU A 52 -13.65 -15.77 5.44
N GLN A 53 -14.07 -14.58 5.90
CA GLN A 53 -13.68 -14.05 7.21
C GLN A 53 -14.20 -14.94 8.34
N GLU A 54 -15.45 -15.39 8.28
CA GLU A 54 -16.03 -16.33 9.25
C GLU A 54 -15.26 -17.66 9.31
N LYS A 55 -14.89 -18.22 8.14
CA LYS A 55 -14.04 -19.41 8.07
C LYS A 55 -12.65 -19.16 8.67
N LEU A 56 -12.05 -18.00 8.42
CA LEU A 56 -10.77 -17.64 9.01
C LEU A 56 -10.87 -17.50 10.53
N THR A 57 -11.94 -16.91 11.06
CA THR A 57 -12.16 -16.83 12.51
C THR A 57 -12.34 -18.21 13.11
N GLU A 58 -13.12 -19.09 12.47
CA GLU A 58 -13.32 -20.47 12.92
C GLU A 58 -11.98 -21.24 12.95
N ILE A 59 -11.17 -21.13 11.91
CA ILE A 59 -9.84 -21.76 11.85
C ILE A 59 -8.92 -21.20 12.94
N ARG A 60 -8.93 -19.88 13.18
CA ARG A 60 -8.16 -19.25 14.25
C ARG A 60 -8.59 -19.74 15.64
N GLU A 61 -9.88 -19.90 15.87
CA GLU A 61 -10.41 -20.44 17.12
C GLU A 61 -10.03 -21.90 17.31
N ARG A 62 -10.13 -22.71 16.25
CA ARG A 62 -9.64 -24.10 16.28
C ARG A 62 -8.14 -24.16 16.57
N LEU A 63 -7.33 -23.33 15.92
CA LEU A 63 -5.89 -23.25 16.20
C LEU A 63 -5.62 -22.84 17.65
N ARG A 64 -6.38 -21.90 18.22
CA ARG A 64 -6.30 -21.52 19.64
C ARG A 64 -6.63 -22.69 20.59
N GLN A 65 -7.42 -23.67 20.16
CA GLN A 65 -7.70 -24.87 20.95
C GLN A 65 -6.53 -25.88 20.93
N TYR A 66 -5.76 -25.92 19.84
CA TYR A 66 -4.62 -26.84 19.67
C TYR A 66 -3.28 -26.24 20.07
N GLU A 67 -3.18 -24.92 20.10
CA GLU A 67 -2.08 -24.17 20.67
C GLU A 67 -2.58 -23.62 22.03
N PRO A 68 -2.56 -24.43 23.12
CA PRO A 68 -2.66 -23.84 24.43
C PRO A 68 -1.53 -22.83 24.49
N LEU A 69 -1.88 -21.55 24.65
CA LEU A 69 -0.90 -20.56 25.05
C LEU A 69 -0.35 -21.04 26.39
N GLU A 70 0.76 -21.78 26.35
CA GLU A 70 1.80 -21.59 27.34
C GLU A 70 2.22 -20.14 27.18
N VAL A 71 1.45 -19.25 27.84
CA VAL A 71 1.95 -17.97 28.26
C VAL A 71 3.16 -18.34 29.11
N LYS A 72 4.33 -18.33 28.49
CA LYS A 72 5.57 -18.12 29.23
C LYS A 72 5.39 -16.75 29.86
N GLU A 73 4.84 -16.74 31.06
CA GLU A 73 4.95 -15.66 32.02
C GLU A 73 6.45 -15.47 32.26
N THR A 74 7.10 -14.72 31.38
CA THR A 74 8.38 -14.11 31.72
C THR A 74 8.05 -12.94 32.65
N VAL A 75 7.93 -13.30 33.93
CA VAL A 75 8.32 -12.58 35.14
C VAL A 75 7.97 -11.07 35.21
N PRO A 76 7.16 -10.65 36.20
CA PRO A 76 6.94 -9.23 36.49
C PRO A 76 8.24 -8.64 37.06
N MET A 77 8.90 -7.75 36.32
CA MET A 77 10.03 -6.98 36.82
C MET A 77 9.70 -5.48 36.76
N GLU A 78 9.22 -5.03 37.91
CA GLU A 78 9.51 -3.74 38.54
C GLU A 78 9.37 -2.46 37.71
N VAL A 79 8.44 -1.63 38.19
CA VAL A 79 8.47 -0.17 38.15
C VAL A 79 9.88 0.34 38.47
N ALA A 80 10.69 0.53 37.43
CA ALA A 80 11.95 1.26 37.50
C ALA A 80 11.74 2.62 36.84
N SER A 81 11.72 3.63 37.71
CA SER A 81 11.78 5.07 37.49
C SER A 81 12.36 5.55 36.15
N ALA A 82 11.66 6.54 35.59
CA ALA A 82 11.95 7.28 34.37
C ALA A 82 13.28 8.07 34.34
N ASP A 83 14.14 7.97 35.36
CA ASP A 83 15.41 8.69 35.47
C ASP A 83 16.65 7.87 35.07
N THR A 84 16.50 6.60 34.69
CA THR A 84 17.65 5.74 34.33
C THR A 84 17.79 5.50 32.82
N LEU A 85 16.84 5.99 32.01
CA LEU A 85 16.81 5.75 30.55
C LEU A 85 17.69 6.71 29.74
N VAL A 86 18.23 7.79 30.35
CA VAL A 86 18.94 8.85 29.61
C VAL A 86 20.46 8.60 29.51
N ALA A 87 21.03 7.69 30.31
CA ALA A 87 22.49 7.56 30.42
C ALA A 87 23.11 6.38 29.65
N VAL A 88 22.32 5.54 28.96
CA VAL A 88 22.83 4.38 28.19
C VAL A 88 22.75 4.59 26.67
N GLU A 89 22.10 5.67 26.20
CA GLU A 89 21.90 5.93 24.76
C GLU A 89 23.07 6.62 24.04
N GLU A 90 24.13 7.05 24.75
CA GLU A 90 25.18 7.90 24.16
C GLU A 90 26.59 7.29 24.02
N SER A 91 26.81 6.00 24.31
CA SER A 91 28.12 5.39 24.03
C SER A 91 27.99 4.01 23.41
N LEU A 92 28.37 3.94 22.13
CA LEU A 92 28.34 2.77 21.24
C LEU A 92 26.96 2.54 20.62
N ALA A 93 26.57 3.42 19.69
CA ALA A 93 25.87 2.98 18.49
C ALA A 93 26.77 1.98 17.76
N VAL A 94 26.81 0.74 18.28
CA VAL A 94 27.27 -0.41 17.52
C VAL A 94 26.33 -0.46 16.34
N ASP A 95 26.89 -0.16 15.17
CA ASP A 95 26.18 -0.22 13.92
C ASP A 95 25.79 -1.69 13.72
N CYS A 96 24.60 -2.09 14.21
CA CYS A 96 24.01 -3.42 14.02
C CYS A 96 23.83 -3.76 12.52
N PHE A 97 24.17 -2.82 11.65
CA PHE A 97 24.24 -2.88 10.21
C PHE A 97 25.57 -3.40 9.66
N ALA A 98 26.65 -3.44 10.47
CA ALA A 98 27.96 -3.89 10.02
C ALA A 98 28.02 -5.43 9.81
N ASP A 99 27.29 -6.18 10.62
CA ASP A 99 27.35 -7.66 10.66
C ASP A 99 26.19 -8.36 9.93
N LEU A 100 25.28 -7.62 9.30
CA LEU A 100 24.21 -8.20 8.48
C LEU A 100 24.75 -8.60 7.10
N PRO A 101 24.46 -9.82 6.62
CA PRO A 101 24.93 -10.29 5.30
C PRO A 101 24.27 -9.55 4.13
N LEU A 102 23.16 -8.84 4.38
CA LEU A 102 22.39 -8.10 3.38
C LEU A 102 21.90 -6.79 3.98
N LYS A 103 22.40 -5.68 3.44
CA LYS A 103 22.05 -4.32 3.89
C LYS A 103 20.92 -3.78 3.03
N VAL A 104 19.72 -3.72 3.59
CA VAL A 104 18.52 -3.23 2.89
C VAL A 104 18.09 -1.88 3.45
N ALA A 105 18.01 -0.87 2.59
CA ALA A 105 17.49 0.45 2.91
C ALA A 105 16.09 0.66 2.31
N VAL A 106 15.23 1.35 3.05
CA VAL A 106 13.85 1.64 2.63
C VAL A 106 13.62 3.15 2.62
N ILE A 107 13.17 3.67 1.49
CA ILE A 107 12.75 5.06 1.28
C ILE A 107 11.25 5.10 0.98
N GLY A 108 10.54 5.96 1.71
CA GLY A 108 9.13 6.24 1.49
C GLY A 108 8.19 5.31 2.27
N GLY A 109 6.91 5.51 2.03
CA GLY A 109 5.80 4.87 2.73
C GLY A 109 5.29 5.73 3.87
N THR A 110 4.12 5.40 4.40
CA THR A 110 3.62 6.04 5.63
C THR A 110 4.38 5.51 6.83
N ASP A 111 4.46 6.28 7.92
CA ASP A 111 5.15 5.86 9.15
C ASP A 111 4.58 4.53 9.68
N ALA A 112 3.26 4.32 9.55
CA ALA A 112 2.60 3.06 9.90
C ALA A 112 3.01 1.88 9.00
N TRP A 113 3.35 2.14 7.72
CA TRP A 113 3.89 1.10 6.84
C TRP A 113 5.33 0.79 7.19
N GLN A 114 6.13 1.82 7.47
CA GLN A 114 7.53 1.66 7.89
C GLN A 114 7.66 0.88 9.20
N ALA A 115 6.80 1.15 10.18
CA ALA A 115 6.72 0.39 11.42
C ALA A 115 6.48 -1.11 11.16
N LYS A 116 5.55 -1.44 10.24
CA LYS A 116 5.30 -2.84 9.85
C LYS A 116 6.44 -3.48 9.08
N VAL A 117 7.17 -2.71 8.27
CA VAL A 117 8.38 -3.18 7.59
C VAL A 117 9.46 -3.52 8.62
N MET A 118 9.68 -2.66 9.62
CA MET A 118 10.65 -2.92 10.69
C MET A 118 10.24 -4.07 11.60
N GLU A 119 8.94 -4.24 11.87
CA GLU A 119 8.42 -5.37 12.65
C GLU A 119 8.61 -6.71 11.91
N ARG A 120 8.36 -6.74 10.59
CA ARG A 120 8.51 -7.95 9.77
C ARG A 120 9.96 -8.25 9.40
N HIS A 121 10.77 -7.21 9.23
CA HIS A 121 12.19 -7.26 8.86
C HIS A 121 13.01 -6.33 9.76
N PRO A 122 13.40 -6.78 10.96
CA PRO A 122 14.15 -5.94 11.92
C PRO A 122 15.53 -5.52 11.42
N GLY A 123 16.04 -6.13 10.34
CA GLY A 123 17.31 -5.77 9.71
C GLY A 123 17.23 -4.63 8.69
N PHE A 124 16.05 -4.08 8.41
CA PHE A 124 15.89 -3.04 7.37
C PHE A 124 16.08 -1.63 7.95
N LYS A 125 16.84 -0.79 7.23
CA LYS A 125 17.07 0.60 7.62
C LYS A 125 16.10 1.52 6.91
N VAL A 126 15.23 2.18 7.66
CA VAL A 126 14.29 3.17 7.13
C VAL A 126 14.96 4.55 7.11
N ILE A 127 15.05 5.17 5.93
CA ILE A 127 15.82 6.40 5.71
C ILE A 127 14.92 7.66 5.63
N GLY A 128 13.59 7.49 5.51
CA GLY A 128 12.62 8.58 5.63
C GLY A 128 11.31 8.34 4.87
N SER A 129 10.24 9.05 5.24
CA SER A 129 8.87 8.74 4.77
C SER A 129 8.37 9.51 3.55
N SER A 130 8.88 10.71 3.23
CA SER A 130 8.21 11.48 2.16
C SER A 130 8.97 12.56 1.37
N LYS A 131 10.03 13.22 1.87
CA LYS A 131 10.62 14.36 1.10
C LYS A 131 12.13 14.53 1.15
N ASN A 132 12.76 14.30 2.30
CA ASN A 132 14.20 14.38 2.47
C ASN A 132 14.65 13.08 3.11
N PHE A 133 15.45 12.29 2.39
CA PHE A 133 16.12 11.12 2.92
C PHE A 133 17.56 11.51 3.25
N ASP A 134 18.10 10.89 4.28
CA ASP A 134 19.47 11.10 4.73
C ASP A 134 20.45 10.38 3.78
N ARG A 135 21.30 11.15 3.09
CA ARG A 135 22.18 10.62 2.03
C ARG A 135 23.29 9.75 2.60
N ASP A 136 23.81 10.14 3.76
CA ASP A 136 24.92 9.44 4.40
C ASP A 136 24.50 8.02 4.81
N LYS A 137 23.20 7.82 5.07
CA LYS A 137 22.61 6.53 5.42
C LYS A 137 22.39 5.57 4.24
N LEU A 138 22.54 6.03 3.00
CA LEU A 138 22.44 5.19 1.79
C LEU A 138 23.75 4.52 1.40
N SER A 139 24.89 5.07 1.83
CA SER A 139 26.20 4.52 1.52
C SER A 139 26.37 3.11 2.10
N GLY A 140 26.90 2.18 1.29
CA GLY A 140 27.10 0.79 1.71
C GLY A 140 25.83 -0.05 1.85
N THR A 141 24.76 0.30 1.14
CA THR A 141 23.54 -0.51 1.05
C THR A 141 23.60 -1.45 -0.16
N ASP A 142 23.18 -2.71 0.00
CA ASP A 142 23.12 -3.70 -1.10
C ASP A 142 21.80 -3.64 -1.88
N ILE A 143 20.69 -3.36 -1.20
CA ILE A 143 19.36 -3.23 -1.82
C ILE A 143 18.66 -1.97 -1.34
N LEU A 144 18.23 -1.13 -2.28
CA LEU A 144 17.42 0.05 -2.02
C LEU A 144 15.96 -0.17 -2.41
N VAL A 145 15.04 -0.12 -1.45
CA VAL A 145 13.60 -0.18 -1.67
C VAL A 145 13.01 1.22 -1.70
N ILE A 146 12.32 1.58 -2.79
CA ILE A 146 11.66 2.88 -2.96
C ILE A 146 10.15 2.67 -3.11
N ASN A 147 9.37 3.22 -2.17
CA ASN A 147 7.92 3.27 -2.27
C ASN A 147 7.49 4.49 -3.11
N THR A 148 7.14 4.26 -4.38
CA THR A 148 6.78 5.30 -5.34
C THR A 148 5.43 5.99 -5.03
N ASN A 149 4.62 5.46 -4.11
CA ASN A 149 3.37 6.13 -3.69
C ASN A 149 3.64 7.32 -2.77
N ALA A 150 4.75 7.30 -2.05
CA ALA A 150 5.10 8.31 -1.05
C ALA A 150 6.24 9.23 -1.50
N VAL A 151 6.89 8.90 -2.62
CA VAL A 151 8.14 9.53 -3.06
C VAL A 151 7.96 10.08 -4.47
N SER A 152 8.34 11.34 -4.69
CA SER A 152 8.25 11.97 -6.02
C SER A 152 9.26 11.36 -7.00
N HIS A 153 8.98 11.49 -8.30
CA HIS A 153 9.91 11.05 -9.36
C HIS A 153 11.30 11.68 -9.21
N ALA A 154 11.37 12.97 -8.83
CA ALA A 154 12.64 13.66 -8.59
C ALA A 154 13.42 13.05 -7.42
N CYS A 155 12.74 12.64 -6.34
CA CYS A 155 13.37 11.99 -5.19
C CYS A 155 13.84 10.57 -5.54
N THR A 156 13.10 9.85 -6.38
CA THR A 156 13.50 8.53 -6.90
C THR A 156 14.79 8.61 -7.72
N GLN A 157 14.91 9.61 -8.61
CA GLN A 157 16.10 9.82 -9.42
C GLN A 157 17.31 10.24 -8.58
N LYS A 158 17.11 11.06 -7.55
CA LYS A 158 18.16 11.40 -6.59
C LYS A 158 18.64 10.18 -5.83
N ALA A 159 17.71 9.36 -5.32
CA ALA A 159 18.08 8.14 -4.60
C ALA A 159 18.87 7.17 -5.50
N LYS A 160 18.49 7.01 -6.78
CA LYS A 160 19.26 6.22 -7.75
C LYS A 160 20.66 6.76 -8.03
N GLY A 161 20.86 8.08 -7.99
CA GLY A 161 22.13 8.72 -8.29
C GLY A 161 23.12 8.75 -7.11
N GLU A 162 22.62 8.67 -5.88
CA GLU A 162 23.41 8.73 -4.63
C GLU A 162 23.81 7.33 -4.11
N VAL A 163 23.40 6.28 -4.83
CA VAL A 163 23.62 4.90 -4.46
C VAL A 163 24.82 4.32 -5.20
N ASP A 164 25.57 3.42 -4.54
CA ASP A 164 26.77 2.80 -5.09
C ASP A 164 26.47 1.97 -6.35
N ARG A 165 27.45 1.85 -7.24
CA ARG A 165 27.31 1.26 -8.59
C ARG A 165 27.02 -0.25 -8.62
N GLY A 166 26.74 -0.87 -7.48
CA GLY A 166 26.41 -2.29 -7.31
C GLY A 166 25.14 -2.55 -6.47
N THR A 167 24.43 -1.51 -6.03
CA THR A 167 23.21 -1.66 -5.24
C THR A 167 22.00 -1.89 -6.15
N GLU A 168 21.17 -2.86 -5.81
CA GLU A 168 19.94 -3.15 -6.53
C GLU A 168 18.82 -2.20 -6.11
N VAL A 169 18.16 -1.56 -7.08
CA VAL A 169 17.10 -0.57 -6.80
C VAL A 169 15.74 -1.17 -7.07
N LEU A 170 15.00 -1.45 -6.00
CA LEU A 170 13.66 -2.00 -6.02
C LEU A 170 12.61 -0.89 -5.90
N THR A 171 11.81 -0.68 -6.95
CA THR A 171 10.66 0.22 -6.89
C THR A 171 9.36 -0.53 -6.58
N ILE A 172 8.59 -0.05 -5.62
CA ILE A 172 7.29 -0.59 -5.23
C ILE A 172 6.25 0.52 -5.22
N SER A 173 5.10 0.27 -5.83
CA SER A 173 3.94 1.17 -5.87
C SER A 173 2.77 0.69 -5.01
N THR A 174 3.01 -0.26 -4.11
CA THR A 174 1.97 -0.89 -3.29
C THR A 174 2.44 -1.00 -1.85
N ASN A 175 1.58 -0.69 -0.89
CA ASN A 175 1.88 -0.85 0.53
C ASN A 175 1.78 -2.32 1.00
N ASN A 176 1.59 -3.27 0.08
CA ASN A 176 1.51 -4.69 0.40
C ASN A 176 2.91 -5.27 0.62
N LEU A 177 3.16 -5.75 1.84
CA LEU A 177 4.43 -6.34 2.28
C LEU A 177 4.72 -7.67 1.59
N ASP A 178 3.71 -8.43 1.17
CA ASP A 178 3.95 -9.72 0.50
C ASP A 178 4.55 -9.53 -0.90
N ILE A 179 4.27 -8.39 -1.53
CA ILE A 179 4.87 -8.01 -2.82
C ILE A 179 6.31 -7.55 -2.62
N LEU A 180 6.60 -6.85 -1.52
CA LEU A 180 7.96 -6.50 -1.12
C LEU A 180 8.80 -7.77 -0.93
N ASP A 181 8.29 -8.74 -0.15
CA ASP A 181 8.99 -9.99 0.12
C ASP A 181 9.28 -10.79 -1.16
N LYS A 182 8.27 -10.97 -2.03
CA LYS A 182 8.45 -11.66 -3.31
C LYS A 182 9.51 -11.00 -4.19
N LYS A 183 9.55 -9.67 -4.18
CA LYS A 183 10.50 -8.89 -4.98
C LYS A 183 11.92 -8.97 -4.42
N ILE A 184 12.08 -8.94 -3.09
CA ILE A 184 13.38 -9.14 -2.46
C ILE A 184 13.88 -10.56 -2.72
N MET A 185 13.03 -11.57 -2.55
CA MET A 185 13.38 -12.97 -2.85
C MET A 185 13.76 -13.18 -4.32
N ALA A 186 13.16 -12.44 -5.26
CA ALA A 186 13.51 -12.51 -6.67
C ALA A 186 14.89 -11.90 -6.98
N ILE A 187 15.40 -11.01 -6.14
CA ILE A 187 16.75 -10.43 -6.27
C ILE A 187 17.80 -11.36 -5.64
N LEU A 188 17.42 -12.10 -4.59
CA LEU A 188 18.30 -13.01 -3.86
C LEU A 188 18.42 -14.42 -4.47
N ALA A 189 17.62 -14.73 -5.49
CA ALA A 189 17.60 -16.03 -6.19
C ALA A 189 18.58 -16.05 -7.38
#